data_AF-A0A918F8A1-F1
#
_entry.id   AF-A0A918F8A1-F1
#
_cell.length_a   1.000
_cell.length_b   1.000
_cell.length_c   1.000
_cell.angle_alpha   90.00
_cell.angle_beta   90.00
_cell.angle_gamma   90.00
#
_symmetry.space_group_name_H-M   'P 1'
#
loop_
_entity.id
_entity.type
_entity.pdbx_description
1 polymer ?
#
loop_
_entity_poly.entity_id
_entity_poly.type
_entity_poly.pdbx_seq_one_letter_code
_entity_poly.pdbx_strand_id
1 'polypeptide(L)'
;MPSPVLIIAACDDWPTDRIVVELERRGVEVFRMDTADFPQRLTLVGRIDRASAWTGELVTEHRTVELSRIGAVYYRAPGRSASPRGCPARRRGSLPLRPAPAWAGCCPPWNAAG
;
A
#
# COMPACT_ATOMS: atom_id res chain seq x y z
N MET A 1 -11.91 2.51 19.18
CA MET A 1 -12.01 3.55 18.13
C MET A 1 -11.76 2.87 16.80
N PRO A 2 -12.45 3.24 15.70
CA PRO A 2 -12.16 2.65 14.40
C PRO A 2 -10.71 2.97 14.01
N SER A 3 -9.98 1.94 13.60
CA SER A 3 -8.59 2.06 13.14
C SER A 3 -8.60 2.04 11.62
N PRO A 4 -8.16 3.11 10.93
CA PRO A 4 -8.16 3.13 9.47
C PRO A 4 -7.33 2.01 8.87
N VAL A 5 -7.76 1.52 7.72
CA VAL A 5 -7.02 0.56 6.89
C VAL A 5 -6.25 1.33 5.82
N LEU A 6 -4.93 1.18 5.84
CA LEU A 6 -4.05 1.75 4.83
C LEU A 6 -3.95 0.81 3.63
N ILE A 7 -4.37 1.28 2.46
CA ILE A 7 -4.25 0.57 1.19
C ILE A 7 -3.09 1.18 0.40
N ILE A 8 -2.09 0.36 0.10
CA ILE A 8 -0.93 0.71 -0.71
C ILE A 8 -1.03 -0.03 -2.04
N ALA A 9 -1.49 0.66 -3.09
CA ALA A 9 -1.72 0.09 -4.41
C ALA A 9 -1.55 1.15 -5.50
N ALA A 10 -1.29 0.69 -6.73
CA ALA A 10 -1.17 1.59 -7.87
C ALA A 10 -2.49 2.34 -8.13
N CYS A 11 -2.42 3.58 -8.63
CA CYS A 11 -3.63 4.37 -8.91
C CYS A 11 -4.57 3.68 -9.92
N ASP A 12 -4.02 2.94 -10.88
CA ASP A 12 -4.73 2.22 -11.94
C ASP A 12 -5.14 0.78 -11.57
N ASP A 13 -4.96 0.39 -10.31
CA ASP A 13 -5.28 -0.96 -9.82
C ASP A 13 -6.78 -1.13 -9.52
N TRP A 14 -7.60 -1.26 -10.56
CA TRP A 14 -9.06 -1.42 -10.49
C TRP A 14 -9.57 -2.48 -9.50
N PRO A 15 -8.97 -3.68 -9.35
CA PRO A 15 -9.50 -4.66 -8.41
C PRO A 15 -9.36 -4.22 -6.93
N THR A 16 -8.51 -3.25 -6.63
CA THR A 16 -8.41 -2.67 -5.27
C THR A 16 -9.62 -1.80 -4.93
N ASP A 17 -10.31 -1.22 -5.92
CA ASP A 17 -11.52 -0.42 -5.69
C ASP A 17 -12.63 -1.26 -5.05
N ARG A 18 -12.73 -2.54 -5.41
CA ARG A 18 -13.69 -3.46 -4.78
C ARG A 18 -13.43 -3.65 -3.29
N ILE A 19 -12.15 -3.65 -2.89
CA ILE A 19 -11.74 -3.77 -1.48
C ILE A 19 -12.12 -2.50 -0.73
N VAL A 20 -11.87 -1.33 -1.33
CA VAL A 20 -12.28 -0.02 -0.77
C VAL A 20 -13.78 0.00 -0.53
N VAL A 21 -14.58 -0.32 -1.55
CA VAL A 21 -16.06 -0.32 -1.46
C VAL A 21 -16.55 -1.26 -0.37
N GLU A 22 -15.99 -2.47 -0.26
CA GLU A 22 -16.41 -3.43 0.76
C GLU A 22 -16.00 -3.00 2.18
N LEU A 23 -14.86 -2.33 2.35
CA LEU A 23 -14.44 -1.77 3.64
C LEU A 23 -15.32 -0.58 4.05
N GLU A 24 -15.59 0.34 3.13
CA GLU A 24 -16.48 1.48 3.36
C GLU A 24 -17.91 1.01 3.69
N ARG A 25 -18.41 -0.01 3.01
CA ARG A 25 -19.73 -0.64 3.31
C ARG A 25 -19.79 -1.19 4.74
N ARG A 26 -18.66 -1.60 5.31
CA ARG A 26 -18.55 -2.08 6.70
C ARG A 26 -18.30 -0.95 7.70
N GLY A 27 -18.29 0.31 7.25
CA GLY A 27 -18.01 1.48 8.08
C GLY A 27 -16.53 1.60 8.49
N VAL A 28 -15.63 0.93 7.78
CA VAL A 28 -14.19 1.00 8.04
C VAL A 28 -13.63 2.23 7.32
N GLU A 29 -12.87 3.05 8.05
CA GLU A 29 -12.16 4.17 7.45
C GLU A 29 -11.01 3.65 6.57
N VAL A 30 -10.92 4.15 5.34
CA VAL A 30 -9.92 3.72 4.35
C VAL A 30 -9.04 4.88 3.95
N PHE A 31 -7.73 4.64 3.95
CA PHE A 31 -6.73 5.55 3.41
C PHE A 31 -5.99 4.87 2.28
N ARG A 32 -6.10 5.38 1.04
CA ARG A 32 -5.37 4.84 -0.11
C ARG A 32 -4.19 5.73 -0.47
N MET A 33 -3.05 5.12 -0.78
CA MET A 33 -1.87 5.78 -1.33
C MET A 33 -1.20 4.92 -2.40
N ASP A 34 -0.52 5.56 -3.34
CA ASP A 34 0.44 4.93 -4.23
C ASP A 34 1.86 5.31 -3.80
N THR A 35 2.80 4.37 -3.81
CA THR A 35 4.21 4.70 -3.58
C THR A 35 4.82 5.51 -4.71
N ALA A 36 4.22 5.51 -5.90
CA ALA A 36 4.61 6.38 -7.02
C ALA A 36 4.42 7.88 -6.71
N ASP A 37 3.47 8.22 -5.83
CA ASP A 37 3.19 9.60 -5.42
C ASP A 37 4.28 10.18 -4.50
N PHE A 38 5.05 9.32 -3.85
CA PHE A 38 6.14 9.76 -3.00
C PHE A 38 7.37 10.12 -3.85
N PRO A 39 8.02 11.28 -3.63
CA PRO A 39 7.77 12.31 -2.61
C PRO A 39 7.00 13.54 -3.12
N GLN A 40 6.43 13.51 -4.34
CA GLN A 40 5.87 14.71 -4.98
C GLN A 40 4.48 15.09 -4.46
N ARG A 41 3.63 14.10 -4.20
CA ARG A 41 2.22 14.25 -3.76
C ARG A 41 1.92 13.57 -2.42
N LEU A 42 2.90 12.87 -1.86
CA LEU A 42 2.80 12.13 -0.61
C LEU A 42 3.97 12.48 0.29
N THR A 43 3.68 12.92 1.51
CA THR A 43 4.67 13.12 2.57
C THR A 43 4.49 12.05 3.64
N LEU A 44 5.57 11.35 3.97
CA LEU A 44 5.61 10.36 5.06
C LEU A 44 6.65 10.82 6.07
N VAL A 45 6.19 11.15 7.28
CA VAL A 45 7.06 11.38 8.43
C VAL A 45 6.80 10.24 9.39
N GLY A 46 7.79 9.38 9.59
CA GLY A 46 7.62 8.19 10.40
C GLY A 46 8.84 7.92 11.25
N ARG A 47 8.61 7.58 12.51
CA ARG A 47 9.64 7.08 13.43
C ARG A 47 9.15 5.77 14.02
N ILE A 48 9.97 4.73 13.87
CA ILE A 48 9.75 3.43 14.45
C ILE A 48 10.64 3.29 15.70
N ASP A 49 10.02 3.03 16.84
CA ASP A 49 10.74 2.82 18.09
C ASP A 49 11.04 1.35 18.36
N ARG A 50 12.08 1.08 19.17
CA ARG A 50 12.40 -0.27 19.66
C ARG A 50 11.25 -0.93 20.42
N ALA A 51 10.30 -0.14 20.92
CA ALA A 51 9.09 -0.60 21.60
C ALA A 51 7.91 -0.93 20.65
N SER A 52 8.15 -1.00 19.34
CA SER A 52 7.22 -1.46 18.28
C SER A 52 6.11 -0.51 17.84
N ALA A 53 6.05 0.72 18.38
CA ALA A 53 5.06 1.69 17.92
C ALA A 53 5.60 2.51 16.72
N TRP A 54 4.83 2.52 15.64
CA TRP A 54 4.97 3.53 14.61
C TRP A 54 4.40 4.86 15.10
N THR A 55 5.16 5.93 14.93
CA THR A 55 4.73 7.30 15.24
C THR A 55 4.97 8.20 14.04
N GLY A 56 4.17 9.25 13.90
CA GLY A 56 4.24 10.19 12.78
C GLY A 56 2.99 10.17 11.91
N GLU A 57 3.10 10.73 10.72
CA GLU A 57 1.97 11.10 9.88
C GLU A 57 2.23 10.79 8.41
N LEU A 58 1.16 10.42 7.71
CA LEU A 58 1.10 10.26 6.28
C LEU A 58 0.14 11.32 5.73
N VAL A 59 0.68 12.22 4.91
CA VAL A 59 -0.02 13.39 4.38
C VAL A 59 -0.10 13.29 2.86
N THR A 60 -1.32 13.43 2.34
CA THR A 60 -1.63 13.59 0.91
C THR A 60 -2.21 14.98 0.67
N GLU A 61 -2.49 15.34 -0.59
CA GLU A 61 -3.15 16.60 -0.94
C GLU A 61 -4.53 16.81 -0.27
N HIS A 62 -5.20 15.73 0.11
CA HIS A 62 -6.59 15.78 0.59
C HIS A 62 -6.80 15.21 1.99
N ARG A 63 -5.86 14.39 2.51
CA ARG A 63 -6.04 13.66 3.77
C ARG A 63 -4.72 13.50 4.51
N THR A 64 -4.81 13.52 5.84
CA THR A 64 -3.72 13.21 6.77
C THR A 64 -4.15 12.08 7.69
N VAL A 65 -3.26 11.10 7.91
CA VAL A 65 -3.49 10.01 8.87
C VAL A 65 -2.26 9.81 9.76
N GLU A 66 -2.49 9.68 11.07
CA GLU A 66 -1.45 9.31 12.03
C GLU A 66 -1.10 7.84 11.88
N LEU A 67 0.20 7.51 11.76
CA LEU A 67 0.68 6.14 11.61
C LEU A 67 0.31 5.25 12.81
N SER A 68 0.19 5.83 14.00
CA SER A 68 -0.22 5.14 15.23
C SER A 68 -1.70 4.73 15.24
N ARG A 69 -2.54 5.34 14.39
CA ARG A 69 -3.97 5.01 14.29
C ARG A 69 -4.25 3.87 13.32
N ILE A 70 -3.33 3.60 12.39
CA ILE A 70 -3.51 2.60 11.34
C ILE A 70 -3.61 1.21 11.97
N GLY A 71 -4.73 0.54 11.74
CA GLY A 71 -5.00 -0.79 12.32
C GLY A 71 -4.54 -1.94 11.44
N ALA A 72 -4.51 -1.72 10.12
CA ALA A 72 -4.09 -2.73 9.15
C ALA A 72 -3.55 -2.06 7.88
N VAL A 73 -2.68 -2.79 7.17
CA VAL A 73 -2.12 -2.38 5.89
C VAL A 73 -2.41 -3.45 4.84
N TYR A 74 -3.02 -3.05 3.73
CA TYR A 74 -3.18 -3.86 2.54
C TYR A 74 -2.18 -3.43 1.48
N TYR A 75 -1.22 -4.29 1.15
CA TYR A 75 -0.14 -3.98 0.21
C TYR A 75 -0.32 -4.78 -1.09
N ARG A 76 -0.56 -4.09 -2.22
CA ARG A 76 -0.78 -4.73 -3.51
C ARG A 76 -0.13 -3.97 -4.65
N ALA A 77 1.01 -4.50 -5.13
CA ALA A 77 1.69 -4.09 -6.36
C ALA A 77 1.70 -2.55 -6.61
N PRO A 78 2.16 -1.73 -5.66
CA PRO A 78 2.12 -0.29 -5.83
C PRO A 78 3.12 0.18 -6.90
N GLY A 79 2.87 1.35 -7.48
CA GLY A 79 3.71 1.96 -8.48
C GLY A 79 5.10 2.28 -7.92
N ARG A 80 6.14 2.16 -8.75
CA ARG A 80 7.51 2.42 -8.32
C ARG A 80 7.66 3.89 -7.92
N SER A 81 8.16 4.14 -6.70
CA SER A 81 8.42 5.50 -6.25
C SER A 81 9.37 6.23 -7.18
N ALA A 82 8.99 7.46 -7.54
CA ALA A 82 9.83 8.30 -8.37
C ALA A 82 11.02 8.76 -7.51
N SER A 83 12.22 8.34 -7.90
CA SER A 83 13.43 8.89 -7.29
C SER A 83 13.57 10.36 -7.70
N PRO A 84 13.93 11.28 -6.79
CA PRO A 84 14.22 12.66 -7.14
C PRO A 84 15.22 12.71 -8.30
N ARG A 85 14.94 13.53 -9.31
CA ARG A 85 15.82 13.70 -10.49
C ARG A 85 17.21 14.10 -9.99
N GLY A 86 18.22 13.26 -10.24
CA GLY A 86 19.60 13.46 -9.81
C GLY A 86 20.13 12.47 -8.76
N CYS A 87 19.26 11.66 -8.14
CA CYS A 87 19.73 10.52 -7.34
C CYS A 87 20.06 9.36 -8.29
N PRO A 88 21.32 8.91 -8.42
CA PRO A 88 21.64 7.78 -9.26
C PRO A 88 20.88 6.57 -8.74
N ALA A 89 20.09 5.92 -9.60
CA ALA A 89 19.41 4.70 -9.23
C ALA A 89 20.48 3.73 -8.72
N ARG A 90 20.49 3.44 -7.40
CA ARG A 90 21.32 2.37 -6.86
C ARG A 90 20.89 1.13 -7.60
N ARG A 91 21.74 0.67 -8.52
CA ARG A 91 21.54 -0.55 -9.30
C ARG A 91 21.50 -1.67 -8.26
N ARG A 92 20.30 -2.10 -7.87
CA ARG A 92 20.12 -3.32 -7.09
C ARG A 92 20.77 -4.38 -7.97
N GLY A 93 21.89 -4.95 -7.51
CA GLY A 93 22.48 -6.10 -8.18
C GLY A 93 21.33 -7.05 -8.46
N SER A 94 21.12 -7.36 -9.74
CA SER A 94 20.14 -8.34 -10.15
C SER A 94 20.63 -9.67 -9.57
N LEU A 95 20.26 -9.97 -8.32
CA LEU A 95 20.11 -11.35 -7.95
C LEU A 95 19.12 -11.90 -8.98
N PRO A 96 19.50 -12.92 -9.78
CA PRO A 96 18.54 -13.53 -10.67
C PRO A 96 17.33 -13.87 -9.81
N LEU A 97 16.16 -13.34 -10.21
CA LEU A 97 14.90 -13.77 -9.65
C LEU A 97 14.92 -15.29 -9.78
N ARG A 98 15.09 -16.00 -8.65
CA ARG A 98 14.86 -17.44 -8.64
C ARG A 98 13.45 -17.61 -9.21
N PRO A 99 13.23 -18.54 -10.16
CA PRO A 99 11.90 -18.77 -10.68
C PRO A 99 10.95 -18.94 -9.50
N ALA A 100 9.81 -18.24 -9.58
CA ALA A 100 8.77 -18.34 -8.57
C ALA A 100 8.45 -19.83 -8.31
N PRO A 101 8.29 -20.28 -7.06
CA PRO A 101 7.83 -21.63 -6.81
C PRO A 101 6.47 -21.83 -7.49
N ALA A 102 6.26 -23.02 -8.03
CA ALA A 102 5.14 -23.42 -8.86
C ALA A 102 3.78 -23.48 -8.11
N TRP A 103 3.30 -22.35 -7.59
CA TRP A 103 1.93 -22.22 -7.06
C TRP A 103 0.93 -21.66 -8.09
N ALA A 104 1.31 -21.63 -9.38
CA ALA A 104 0.44 -21.27 -10.51
C ALA A 104 -0.78 -22.21 -10.72
N GLY A 105 -1.17 -23.00 -9.72
CA GLY A 105 -2.26 -23.97 -9.74
C GLY A 105 -3.33 -23.80 -8.67
N CYS A 106 -3.44 -22.66 -7.98
CA CYS A 106 -4.45 -22.46 -6.93
C CYS A 106 -5.20 -21.13 -7.04
N CYS A 107 -5.92 -20.91 -8.13
CA CYS A 107 -7.10 -20.04 -8.14
C CYS A 107 -8.23 -20.81 -8.83
N PRO A 108 -9.21 -21.38 -8.10
CA PRO A 108 -10.43 -21.85 -8.75
C PRO A 108 -11.22 -20.64 -9.29
N PRO A 109 -11.97 -20.81 -10.40
CA PRO A 109 -12.84 -19.75 -10.90
C PRO A 109 -13.96 -19.49 -9.89
N TRP A 110 -14.01 -18.26 -9.37
CA TRP A 110 -15.10 -17.79 -8.51
C TRP A 110 -16.32 -17.50 -9.39
N ASN A 111 -17.05 -18.53 -9.83
CA ASN A 111 -18.39 -18.45 -10.40
C ASN A 111 -19.04 -19.84 -10.39
N ALA A 112 -19.72 -20.20 -9.30
CA ALA A 112 -20.80 -21.20 -9.28
C ALA A 112 -21.52 -21.20 -7.92
N ALA A 113 -22.68 -20.54 -7.87
CA ALA A 113 -23.84 -20.71 -6.97
C ALA A 113 -24.57 -19.34 -7.00
N GLY A 114 -25.71 -19.15 -7.67
CA GLY A 114 -26.79 -20.11 -7.85
C GLY A 114 -27.57 -20.22 -6.55
#